data_AF-A0A804PSN7-F1
#
_entry.id   AF-A0A804PSN7-F1
#
_cell.length_a   1.000
_cell.length_b   1.000
_cell.length_c   1.000
_cell.angle_alpha   90.00
_cell.angle_beta   90.00
_cell.angle_gamma   90.00
#
_symmetry.space_group_name_H-M   'P 1'
#
loop_
_entity.id
_entity.type
_entity.pdbx_description
1 polymer ?
#
loop_
_entity_poly.entity_id
_entity_poly.type
_entity_poly.pdbx_seq_one_letter_code
_entity_poly.pdbx_strand_id
1 'polypeptide(L)'
;MIARDEDAEKRNRQLHVDLTTAQARVAALESREVIAVEALKQAKDEHVQKLMEANLAMDKQEHPESSQDPPPELFKPLTMKKIPAPSREIKEEAASTPPALSPSKELQELVQLEEEFDPVLPSQSPPEEVINISSLLTHPEDVSD
;
A
#
# COMPACT_ATOMS: atom_id res chain seq x y z
N MET A 1 -8.56 -38.40 45.37
CA MET A 1 -8.75 -38.39 43.91
C MET A 1 -9.21 -37.01 43.44
N ILE A 2 -10.27 -36.45 44.04
CA ILE A 2 -10.88 -35.13 43.74
C ILE A 2 -9.87 -33.99 43.52
N ALA A 3 -8.85 -33.84 44.38
CA ALA A 3 -7.90 -32.72 44.27
C ALA A 3 -7.09 -32.67 42.95
N ARG A 4 -6.85 -33.82 42.30
CA ARG A 4 -6.14 -33.83 41.00
C ARG A 4 -7.03 -33.37 39.84
N ASP A 5 -8.33 -33.66 39.94
CA ASP A 5 -9.29 -33.30 38.91
C ASP A 5 -9.53 -31.78 38.91
N GLU A 6 -9.60 -31.15 40.09
CA GLU A 6 -9.71 -29.69 40.24
C GLU A 6 -8.48 -28.94 39.67
N ASP A 7 -7.26 -29.45 39.88
CA ASP A 7 -6.03 -28.84 39.33
C ASP A 7 -6.03 -28.90 37.79
N ALA A 8 -6.43 -30.04 37.22
CA ALA A 8 -6.53 -30.21 35.78
C ALA A 8 -7.56 -29.25 35.15
N GLU A 9 -8.71 -29.06 35.80
CA GLU A 9 -9.73 -28.13 35.34
C GLU A 9 -9.27 -26.66 35.43
N LYS A 10 -8.59 -26.28 36.52
CA LYS A 10 -7.95 -24.94 36.64
C LYS A 10 -6.92 -24.70 35.54
N ARG A 11 -6.07 -25.70 35.25
CA ARG A 11 -5.11 -25.64 34.14
C ARG A 11 -5.82 -25.50 32.79
N ASN A 12 -6.90 -26.23 32.55
CA ASN A 12 -7.66 -26.14 31.29
C ASN A 12 -8.27 -24.75 31.09
N ARG A 13 -8.87 -24.17 32.14
CA ARG A 13 -9.34 -22.79 32.14
C ARG A 13 -8.22 -21.79 31.85
N GLN A 14 -7.06 -21.94 32.50
CA GLN A 14 -5.91 -21.06 32.27
C GLN A 14 -5.42 -21.17 30.82
N LEU A 15 -5.28 -22.38 30.27
CA LEU A 15 -4.89 -22.59 28.89
C LEU A 15 -5.88 -21.96 27.91
N HIS A 16 -7.18 -21.99 28.20
CA HIS A 16 -8.19 -21.32 27.39
C HIS A 16 -8.01 -19.80 27.41
N VAL A 17 -7.78 -19.20 28.58
CA VAL A 17 -7.50 -17.77 28.72
C VAL A 17 -6.21 -17.37 27.98
N ASP A 18 -5.15 -18.16 28.12
CA ASP A 18 -3.88 -17.92 27.46
C ASP A 18 -4.02 -18.02 25.93
N LEU A 19 -4.77 -19.02 25.44
CA LEU A 19 -5.06 -19.19 24.02
C LEU A 19 -5.83 -18.00 23.46
N THR A 20 -6.92 -17.58 24.11
CA THR A 20 -7.70 -16.42 23.69
C THR A 20 -6.85 -15.14 23.71
N THR A 21 -5.99 -14.98 24.72
CA THR A 21 -5.07 -13.84 24.80
C THR A 21 -4.05 -13.86 23.67
N ALA A 22 -3.49 -15.03 23.34
CA ALA A 22 -2.57 -15.19 22.23
C ALA A 22 -3.25 -14.89 20.89
N GLN A 23 -4.49 -15.34 20.68
CA GLN A 23 -5.27 -15.03 19.48
C GLN A 23 -5.54 -13.53 19.34
N ALA A 24 -5.93 -12.85 20.41
CA ALA A 24 -6.13 -11.39 20.39
C ALA A 24 -4.83 -10.64 20.05
N ARG A 25 -3.68 -11.11 20.55
CA ARG A 25 -2.37 -10.55 20.20
C ARG A 25 -2.00 -10.78 18.74
N VAL A 26 -2.30 -11.95 18.18
CA VAL A 26 -2.08 -12.25 16.75
C VAL A 26 -2.91 -11.31 15.89
N ALA A 27 -4.22 -11.18 16.15
CA ALA A 27 -5.09 -10.26 15.41
C ALA A 27 -4.61 -8.80 15.48
N ALA A 28 -4.13 -8.35 16.64
CA ALA A 28 -3.57 -7.01 16.81
C ALA A 28 -2.26 -6.81 16.02
N LEU A 29 -1.39 -7.84 15.96
CA LEU A 29 -0.15 -7.79 15.18
C LEU A 29 -0.43 -7.79 13.67
N GLU A 30 -1.36 -8.62 13.21
CA GLU A 30 -1.80 -8.65 11.81
C GLU A 30 -2.38 -7.29 11.39
N SER A 31 -3.26 -6.70 12.21
CA SER A 31 -3.79 -5.36 11.95
C SER A 31 -2.68 -4.30 11.89
N ARG A 32 -1.72 -4.36 12.81
CA ARG A 32 -0.59 -3.43 12.84
C ARG A 32 0.31 -3.58 11.60
N GLU A 33 0.52 -4.81 11.13
CA GLU A 33 1.32 -5.07 9.93
C GLU A 33 0.66 -4.46 8.70
N VAL A 34 -0.66 -4.65 8.52
CA VAL A 34 -1.42 -4.03 7.43
C VAL A 34 -1.28 -2.52 7.44
N ILE A 35 -1.47 -1.88 8.61
CA ILE A 35 -1.33 -0.42 8.75
C ILE A 35 0.10 0.04 8.42
N ALA A 36 1.12 -0.68 8.89
CA ALA A 36 2.51 -0.32 8.63
C ALA A 36 2.86 -0.45 7.14
N VAL A 37 2.37 -1.50 6.47
CA VAL A 37 2.58 -1.71 5.02
C VAL A 37 1.88 -0.62 4.21
N GLU A 38 0.65 -0.26 4.56
CA GLU A 38 -0.09 0.82 3.91
C GLU A 38 0.59 2.19 4.10
N ALA A 39 1.01 2.50 5.33
CA ALA A 39 1.76 3.73 5.62
C ALA A 39 3.09 3.79 4.84
N LEU A 40 3.81 2.67 4.71
CA LEU A 40 5.02 2.59 3.91
C LEU A 40 4.73 2.76 2.41
N LYS A 41 3.64 2.19 1.90
CA LYS A 41 3.20 2.39 0.51
C LYS A 41 2.89 3.86 0.28
N GLN A 42 2.09 4.49 1.13
CA GLN A 42 1.75 5.91 1.04
C GLN A 42 3.01 6.79 1.11
N ALA A 43 3.93 6.53 2.03
CA ALA A 43 5.18 7.28 2.14
C ALA A 43 6.03 7.19 0.85
N LYS A 44 6.01 6.05 0.17
CA LYS A 44 6.68 5.88 -1.13
C LYS A 44 5.94 6.65 -2.23
N ASP A 45 4.62 6.61 -2.26
CA ASP A 45 3.81 7.35 -3.23
C ASP A 45 4.02 8.87 -3.06
N GLU A 46 4.03 9.36 -1.83
CA GLU A 46 4.38 10.76 -1.50
C GLU A 46 5.81 11.13 -1.91
N HIS A 47 6.77 10.22 -1.70
CA HIS A 47 8.15 10.47 -2.11
C HIS A 47 8.29 10.55 -3.64
N VAL A 48 7.61 9.66 -4.37
CA VAL A 48 7.53 9.71 -5.83
C VAL A 48 6.86 11.00 -6.29
N GLN A 49 5.76 11.42 -5.65
CA GLN A 49 5.10 12.68 -5.94
C GLN A 49 6.02 13.89 -5.72
N LYS A 50 6.71 13.96 -4.57
CA LYS A 50 7.68 15.03 -4.27
C LYS A 50 8.82 15.08 -5.29
N LEU A 51 9.31 13.93 -5.75
CA LEU A 51 10.32 13.88 -6.82
C LEU A 51 9.77 14.36 -8.17
N MET A 52 8.53 14.01 -8.51
CA MET A 52 7.86 14.50 -9.72
C MET A 52 7.67 16.03 -9.68
N GLU A 53 7.22 16.57 -8.54
CA GLU A 53 7.06 18.02 -8.33
C GLU A 53 8.40 18.75 -8.34
N ALA A 54 9.44 18.21 -7.69
CA ALA A 54 10.78 18.79 -7.70
C ALA A 54 11.39 18.82 -9.11
N ASN A 55 11.22 17.77 -9.92
CA ASN A 55 11.68 17.74 -11.30
C ASN A 55 10.95 18.78 -12.17
N LEU A 56 9.62 18.88 -12.03
CA LEU A 56 8.83 19.90 -12.74
C LEU A 56 9.17 21.33 -12.29
N ALA A 57 9.52 21.52 -11.01
CA ALA A 57 9.92 22.81 -10.48
C ALA A 57 11.32 23.24 -10.96
N MET A 58 12.24 22.29 -11.10
CA MET A 58 13.59 22.55 -11.63
C MET A 58 13.54 23.00 -13.10
N ASP A 59 12.71 22.34 -13.92
CA ASP A 59 12.49 22.70 -15.33
C ASP A 59 12.00 24.16 -15.49
N LYS A 60 11.15 24.63 -14.57
CA LYS A 60 10.64 26.02 -14.57
C LYS A 60 11.66 27.07 -14.12
N GLN A 61 12.73 26.69 -13.41
CA GLN A 61 13.78 27.64 -13.01
C GLN A 61 14.89 27.77 -14.05
N GLU A 62 15.11 26.76 -14.90
CA GLU A 62 16.14 26.81 -15.94
C GLU A 62 15.67 27.56 -17.21
N HIS A 63 14.37 27.75 -17.40
CA HIS A 63 13.81 28.52 -18.50
C HIS A 63 12.67 29.47 -18.06
N PRO A 64 12.96 30.74 -17.69
CA PRO A 64 11.92 31.74 -17.48
C PRO A 64 11.38 32.35 -18.80
N GLU A 65 11.58 31.72 -19.96
CA GLU A 65 11.12 32.21 -21.26
C GLU A 65 10.54 31.07 -22.12
N SER A 66 9.39 31.32 -22.77
CA SER A 66 8.64 30.46 -23.71
C SER A 66 7.60 29.54 -23.06
N SER A 67 6.38 29.99 -22.73
CA SER A 67 5.30 30.31 -23.68
C SER A 67 5.17 29.29 -24.83
N GLN A 68 4.21 28.37 -24.70
CA GLN A 68 3.62 27.53 -25.76
C GLN A 68 4.32 26.23 -26.21
N ASP A 69 4.56 25.28 -25.30
CA ASP A 69 4.66 23.88 -25.71
C ASP A 69 3.81 22.98 -24.78
N PRO A 70 3.01 22.03 -25.32
CA PRO A 70 2.17 21.16 -24.50
C PRO A 70 3.03 20.15 -23.73
N PRO A 71 2.55 19.65 -22.57
CA PRO A 71 3.34 18.78 -21.70
C PRO A 71 3.74 17.47 -22.41
N PRO A 72 5.01 17.02 -22.30
CA PRO A 72 5.42 15.76 -22.92
C PRO A 72 4.74 14.57 -22.21
N GLU A 73 4.12 13.69 -23.01
CA GLU A 73 3.45 12.44 -22.61
C GLU A 73 4.43 11.38 -22.06
N LEU A 74 5.19 11.71 -21.01
CA LEU A 74 6.32 10.92 -20.50
C LEU A 74 5.92 9.76 -19.55
N PHE A 75 4.65 9.36 -19.56
CA PHE A 75 4.15 8.21 -18.81
C PHE A 75 3.31 7.24 -19.67
N LYS A 76 3.60 7.13 -20.98
CA LYS A 76 3.08 5.99 -21.75
C LYS A 76 3.87 4.74 -21.36
N PRO A 77 3.22 3.70 -20.79
CA PRO A 77 3.87 2.44 -20.46
C PRO A 77 4.59 1.92 -21.70
N LEU A 78 5.79 1.41 -21.51
CA LEU A 78 6.68 0.88 -22.55
C LEU A 78 5.98 -0.24 -23.35
N THR A 79 5.13 0.12 -24.31
CA THR A 79 4.62 -0.79 -25.33
C THR A 79 5.73 -0.94 -26.37
N MET A 80 6.80 -1.63 -25.97
CA MET A 80 7.90 -1.99 -26.85
C MET A 80 7.38 -2.95 -27.91
N LYS A 81 7.07 -2.40 -29.08
CA LYS A 81 6.87 -3.17 -30.30
C LYS A 81 8.15 -3.98 -30.57
N LYS A 82 7.96 -5.30 -30.68
CA LYS A 82 8.84 -6.33 -31.24
C LYS A 82 10.13 -5.78 -31.89
N ILE A 83 11.26 -5.95 -31.23
CA ILE A 83 12.54 -6.08 -31.93
C ILE A 83 12.67 -7.58 -32.28
N PRO A 84 12.63 -7.98 -33.56
CA PRO A 84 12.94 -9.35 -33.93
C PRO A 84 14.42 -9.60 -33.62
N ALA A 85 14.72 -10.56 -32.76
CA ALA A 85 16.09 -10.94 -32.44
C ALA A 85 16.82 -11.38 -33.73
N PRO A 86 18.04 -10.89 -34.00
CA PRO A 86 18.81 -11.32 -35.16
C PRO A 86 19.29 -12.76 -34.95
N SER A 87 18.93 -13.62 -35.88
CA SER A 87 19.37 -15.00 -35.98
C SER A 87 20.90 -15.09 -35.93
N ARG A 88 21.44 -15.70 -34.87
CA ARG A 88 22.83 -16.16 -34.86
C ARG A 88 22.84 -17.68 -34.81
N GLU A 89 23.06 -18.23 -35.98
CA GLU A 89 23.44 -19.60 -36.27
C GLU A 89 24.69 -19.96 -35.45
N ILE A 90 24.50 -20.79 -34.42
CA ILE A 90 25.59 -21.53 -33.79
C ILE A 90 25.07 -22.96 -33.67
N LYS A 91 25.76 -23.83 -34.39
CA LYS A 91 25.41 -25.20 -34.72
C LYS A 91 26.27 -26.09 -33.84
N GLU A 92 25.72 -26.60 -32.75
CA GLU A 92 26.31 -27.70 -31.95
C GLU A 92 25.21 -28.21 -31.00
N GLU A 93 24.45 -29.23 -31.38
CA GLU A 93 24.72 -30.68 -31.30
C GLU A 93 24.57 -31.27 -29.87
N ALA A 94 23.70 -32.29 -29.81
CA ALA A 94 23.60 -33.40 -28.87
C ALA A 94 23.08 -33.18 -27.43
N ALA A 95 21.82 -33.57 -27.30
CA ALA A 95 21.31 -34.56 -26.33
C ALA A 95 20.94 -34.10 -24.90
N SER A 96 19.64 -34.28 -24.65
CA SER A 96 19.05 -34.79 -23.40
C SER A 96 18.71 -33.76 -22.32
N THR A 97 17.48 -33.24 -22.34
CA THR A 97 16.50 -33.15 -21.22
C THR A 97 15.35 -32.19 -21.61
N PRO A 98 14.06 -32.54 -21.48
CA PRO A 98 12.95 -31.67 -21.87
C PRO A 98 12.77 -30.52 -20.87
N PRO A 99 12.60 -29.25 -21.30
CA PRO A 99 12.32 -28.16 -20.37
C PRO A 99 10.84 -28.21 -19.95
N ALA A 100 10.61 -28.17 -18.65
CA ALA A 100 9.29 -28.13 -18.03
C ALA A 100 8.56 -26.80 -18.31
N LEU A 101 7.23 -26.91 -18.24
CA LEU A 101 6.15 -26.00 -18.66
C LEU A 101 6.30 -24.53 -18.24
N SER A 102 6.09 -23.62 -19.21
CA SER A 102 6.15 -22.16 -19.04
C SER A 102 4.89 -21.59 -18.34
N PRO A 103 5.02 -20.78 -17.27
CA PRO A 103 3.91 -20.27 -16.45
C PRO A 103 3.26 -18.99 -17.03
N SER A 104 3.02 -18.93 -18.33
CA SER A 104 2.58 -17.69 -19.02
C SER A 104 1.08 -17.63 -19.37
N LYS A 105 0.26 -18.58 -18.88
CA LYS A 105 -1.20 -18.57 -19.05
C LYS A 105 -1.97 -18.01 -17.86
N GLU A 106 -1.43 -18.06 -16.65
CA GLU A 106 -2.14 -17.66 -15.42
C GLU A 106 -2.25 -16.12 -15.25
N LEU A 107 -1.32 -15.36 -15.84
CA LEU A 107 -1.31 -13.89 -15.75
C LEU A 107 -2.24 -13.18 -16.74
N GLN A 108 -2.87 -13.90 -17.66
CA GLN A 108 -3.81 -13.31 -18.63
C GLN A 108 -5.26 -13.29 -18.12
N GLU A 109 -5.55 -13.98 -17.01
CA GLU A 109 -6.88 -14.00 -16.39
C GLU A 109 -7.07 -12.89 -15.34
N LEU A 110 -5.99 -12.43 -14.71
CA LEU A 110 -6.01 -11.30 -13.77
C LEU A 110 -6.21 -9.93 -14.46
N VAL A 111 -5.88 -9.81 -15.74
CA VAL A 111 -5.91 -8.54 -16.49
C VAL A 111 -7.33 -8.13 -16.91
N GLN A 112 -8.35 -8.98 -16.75
CA GLN A 112 -9.75 -8.65 -17.08
C GLN A 112 -10.61 -8.31 -15.86
N LEU A 113 -10.10 -8.45 -14.62
CA LEU A 113 -10.92 -8.29 -13.41
C LEU A 113 -10.96 -6.83 -12.90
N GLU A 114 -10.13 -5.93 -13.41
CA GLU A 114 -9.98 -4.57 -12.89
C GLU A 114 -10.95 -3.54 -13.51
N GLU A 115 -11.88 -3.96 -14.39
CA GLU A 115 -12.76 -3.07 -15.19
C GLU A 115 -14.19 -2.87 -14.62
N GLU A 116 -14.48 -3.26 -13.38
CA GLU A 116 -15.84 -3.08 -12.80
C GLU A 116 -15.80 -2.68 -11.31
N PHE A 117 -15.33 -1.47 -11.02
CA PHE A 117 -15.61 -0.79 -9.75
C PHE A 117 -16.14 0.61 -10.03
N ASP A 118 -17.47 0.71 -10.17
CA ASP A 118 -18.19 1.98 -10.15
C ASP A 118 -18.07 2.62 -8.75
N PRO A 119 -17.48 3.83 -8.61
CA PRO A 119 -17.34 4.48 -7.32
C PRO A 119 -18.64 5.21 -6.94
N VAL A 120 -19.50 4.56 -6.15
CA VAL A 120 -20.59 5.24 -5.45
C VAL A 120 -20.07 5.73 -4.10
N LEU A 121 -19.64 6.99 -4.06
CA LEU A 121 -19.22 7.69 -2.83
C LEU A 121 -20.44 7.90 -1.90
N PRO A 122 -20.38 7.52 -0.61
CA PRO A 122 -21.27 8.12 0.37
C PRO A 122 -20.83 9.56 0.63
N SER A 123 -21.66 10.51 0.21
CA SER A 123 -21.62 11.90 0.69
C SER A 123 -21.93 11.94 2.18
N GLN A 124 -20.91 12.15 3.02
CA GLN A 124 -21.08 12.84 4.31
C GLN A 124 -19.71 13.23 4.87
N SER A 125 -19.33 14.48 4.62
CA SER A 125 -18.30 15.17 5.40
C SER A 125 -18.85 15.50 6.80
N PRO A 126 -18.10 15.24 7.88
CA PRO A 126 -18.42 15.83 9.18
C PRO A 126 -18.11 17.32 9.15
N PRO A 127 -18.80 18.18 9.93
CA PRO A 127 -18.43 19.58 10.05
C PRO A 127 -17.06 19.67 10.73
N GLU A 128 -16.12 20.40 10.10
CA GLU A 128 -14.90 20.85 10.75
C GLU A 128 -15.28 21.79 11.89
N GLU A 129 -15.18 21.30 13.12
CA GLU A 129 -15.22 22.14 14.31
C GLU A 129 -13.89 22.90 14.40
N VAL A 130 -13.84 24.04 13.71
CA VAL A 130 -12.70 24.96 13.79
C VAL A 130 -12.79 25.68 15.14
N ILE A 131 -12.19 25.09 16.18
CA ILE A 131 -11.91 25.81 17.43
C ILE A 131 -10.93 26.92 17.10
N ASN A 132 -11.48 28.12 16.89
CA ASN A 132 -10.69 29.33 16.74
C ASN A 132 -10.09 29.67 18.10
N ILE A 133 -8.80 29.38 18.27
CA ILE A 133 -7.99 29.70 19.45
C ILE A 133 -8.08 31.19 19.86
N SER A 134 -8.44 32.10 18.94
CA SER A 134 -8.68 33.51 19.28
C SER A 134 -9.88 33.71 20.22
N SER A 135 -10.81 32.75 20.30
CA SER A 135 -11.97 32.81 21.21
C SER A 135 -11.60 32.42 22.65
N LEU A 136 -10.58 31.57 22.85
CA LEU A 136 -10.15 31.13 24.19
C LEU A 136 -9.38 32.20 24.98
N LEU A 137 -8.94 33.27 24.32
CA LEU A 137 -8.15 34.33 24.93
C LEU A 137 -8.99 35.54 25.41
N THR A 138 -10.33 35.46 25.35
CA THR A 138 -11.21 36.60 25.68
C THR A 138 -11.96 36.51 27.01
N HIS A 139 -11.71 35.49 27.84
CA HIS A 139 -12.30 35.42 29.19
C HIS A 139 -11.27 34.96 30.24
N PRO A 140 -10.59 35.90 30.93
CA PRO A 140 -9.78 35.60 32.10
C PRO A 140 -10.62 35.87 33.36
N GLU A 141 -11.53 34.97 33.75
CA GLU A 141 -12.29 35.11 35.00
C GLU A 141 -12.96 33.77 35.33
N ASP A 142 -12.33 32.94 36.16
CA ASP A 142 -12.72 32.85 37.58
C ASP A 142 -11.77 31.87 38.31
N VAL A 143 -11.10 32.39 39.32
CA VAL A 143 -10.23 31.71 40.27
C VAL A 143 -11.00 31.61 41.57
N SER A 144 -11.08 30.44 42.19
CA SER A 144 -11.15 30.33 43.66
C SER A 144 -10.88 28.90 44.13
N ASP A 145 -9.75 28.78 44.83
CA ASP A 145 -9.23 27.73 45.75
C ASP A 145 -9.38 26.23 45.38
#